data_AF-A0A5J5UZW2-F1
#
_entry.id   AF-A0A5J5UZW2-F1
#
_cell.length_a   1.000
_cell.length_b   1.000
_cell.length_c   1.000
_cell.angle_alpha   90.00
_cell.angle_beta   90.00
_cell.angle_gamma   90.00
#
_symmetry.space_group_name_H-M   'P 1'
#
loop_
_entity.id
_entity.type
_entity.pdbx_description
1 polymer ?
#
loop_
_entity_poly.entity_id
_entity_poly.type
_entity_poly.pdbx_seq_one_letter_code
_entity_poly.pdbx_strand_id
1 'polypeptide(L)'
;MGQFLKRVSSVVPNLHVVDIDVPLDTLCKEEHKLEQVALGREFHISLGRTVPIRVHQIDSIVTMLCQKLQFQKRYWIDFNKWEVFINDDRTRTFLSLEVVTGGLPEITKQIQAVNEVYKLHNLPEFYKDPRPHISLAWALGHVSGSFKKVVEQETKSSGFRGSLQSRICTSKVGGIECKIGNRTHIICKSPNQ
;
A
#
# COMPACT_ATOMS: atom_id res chain seq x y z
N MET A 1 -5.78 1.83 -15.66
CA MET A 1 -6.16 1.97 -14.23
C MET A 1 -7.44 2.80 -14.04
N GLY A 2 -7.55 4.01 -14.61
CA GLY A 2 -8.74 4.87 -14.45
C GLY A 2 -10.08 4.20 -14.84
N GLN A 3 -10.15 3.50 -15.98
CA GLN A 3 -11.36 2.77 -16.39
C GLN A 3 -11.79 1.67 -15.39
N PHE A 4 -10.83 0.97 -14.78
CA PHE A 4 -11.12 -0.05 -13.77
C PHE A 4 -11.74 0.59 -12.52
N LEU A 5 -11.16 1.71 -12.05
CA LEU A 5 -11.70 2.48 -10.92
C LEU A 5 -13.12 2.98 -11.20
N LYS A 6 -13.39 3.47 -12.42
CA LYS A 6 -14.74 3.91 -12.85
C LYS A 6 -15.77 2.78 -12.72
N ARG A 7 -15.47 1.57 -13.21
CA ARG A 7 -16.37 0.41 -13.14
C ARG A 7 -16.57 -0.09 -11.72
N VAL A 8 -15.51 -0.17 -10.94
CA VAL A 8 -15.61 -0.56 -9.53
C VAL A 8 -16.46 0.45 -8.75
N SER A 9 -16.24 1.75 -8.96
CA SER A 9 -16.99 2.81 -8.30
C SER A 9 -18.47 2.87 -8.70
N SER A 10 -18.85 2.37 -9.87
CA SER A 10 -20.26 2.30 -10.27
C SER A 10 -21.02 1.17 -9.57
N VAL A 11 -20.31 0.16 -9.07
CA VAL A 11 -20.91 -1.01 -8.40
C VAL A 11 -20.77 -0.95 -6.89
N VAL A 12 -19.66 -0.38 -6.39
CA VAL A 12 -19.37 -0.25 -4.97
C VAL A 12 -19.47 1.23 -4.58
N PRO A 13 -20.62 1.65 -4.00
CA PRO A 13 -20.80 3.03 -3.59
C PRO A 13 -19.92 3.35 -2.37
N ASN A 14 -19.73 4.65 -2.09
CA ASN A 14 -19.02 5.16 -0.92
C ASN A 14 -17.53 4.78 -0.84
N LEU A 15 -16.90 4.50 -1.98
CA LEU A 15 -15.44 4.45 -2.06
C LEU A 15 -14.88 5.87 -1.98
N HIS A 16 -13.87 6.05 -1.14
CA HIS A 16 -13.14 7.30 -0.99
C HIS A 16 -11.69 7.06 -1.37
N VAL A 17 -11.06 8.04 -2.01
CA VAL A 17 -9.63 7.98 -2.30
C VAL A 17 -8.86 8.04 -0.97
N VAL A 18 -7.89 7.14 -0.77
CA VAL A 18 -7.04 7.07 0.45
C VAL A 18 -6.38 8.43 0.74
N ASP A 19 -5.97 8.77 1.96
CA ASP A 19 -5.29 10.03 2.35
C ASP A 19 -6.04 11.38 2.17
N ILE A 20 -6.92 11.54 1.18
CA ILE A 20 -7.63 12.80 0.89
C ILE A 20 -9.14 12.74 1.14
N ASP A 21 -9.67 11.54 1.36
CA ASP A 21 -11.07 11.27 1.70
C ASP A 21 -12.11 11.90 0.74
N VAL A 22 -11.76 11.98 -0.56
CA VAL A 22 -12.67 12.42 -1.63
C VAL A 22 -13.43 11.22 -2.20
N PRO A 23 -14.76 11.28 -2.38
CA PRO A 23 -15.54 10.22 -3.02
C PRO A 23 -15.03 9.89 -4.44
N LEU A 24 -14.77 8.61 -4.69
CA LEU A 24 -14.20 8.10 -5.94
C LEU A 24 -15.17 8.30 -7.11
N ASP A 25 -16.47 8.14 -6.88
CA ASP A 25 -17.52 8.29 -7.89
C ASP A 25 -17.59 9.70 -8.46
N THR A 26 -17.30 10.70 -7.63
CA THR A 26 -17.23 12.11 -8.01
C THR A 26 -16.04 12.35 -8.92
N LEU A 27 -14.88 11.79 -8.60
CA LEU A 27 -13.68 11.88 -9.45
C LEU A 27 -13.85 11.09 -10.76
N CYS A 28 -14.58 9.97 -10.74
CA CYS A 28 -14.81 9.16 -11.93
C CYS A 28 -15.63 9.87 -13.03
N LYS A 29 -16.37 10.94 -12.70
CA LYS A 29 -17.07 11.80 -13.68
C LYS A 29 -16.11 12.70 -14.47
N GLU A 30 -14.92 12.96 -13.93
CA GLU A 30 -13.92 13.86 -14.53
C GLU A 30 -12.57 13.14 -14.66
N GLU A 31 -12.29 12.59 -15.84
CA GLU A 31 -11.11 11.73 -16.08
C GLU A 31 -9.79 12.40 -15.70
N HIS A 32 -9.62 13.67 -16.05
CA HIS A 32 -8.42 14.43 -15.68
C HIS A 32 -8.24 14.60 -14.17
N LYS A 33 -9.34 14.76 -13.41
CA LYS A 33 -9.28 14.83 -11.94
C LYS A 33 -8.98 13.47 -11.34
N LEU A 34 -9.54 12.38 -11.88
CA LEU A 34 -9.23 11.03 -11.41
C LEU A 34 -7.74 10.73 -11.52
N GLU A 35 -7.10 11.07 -12.63
CA GLU A 35 -5.66 10.86 -12.81
C GLU A 35 -4.84 11.74 -11.88
N GLN A 36 -5.10 13.06 -11.84
CA GLN A 36 -4.31 13.96 -10.99
C GLN A 36 -4.49 13.68 -9.49
N VAL A 37 -5.74 13.47 -9.05
CA VAL A 37 -6.09 13.43 -7.63
C VAL A 37 -5.96 12.02 -7.04
N ALA A 38 -6.37 10.98 -7.77
CA ALA A 38 -6.32 9.61 -7.25
C ALA A 38 -5.02 8.88 -7.59
N LEU A 39 -4.39 9.19 -8.73
CA LEU A 39 -3.24 8.45 -9.26
C LEU A 39 -1.92 9.24 -9.29
N GLY A 40 -1.98 10.58 -9.32
CA GLY A 40 -0.83 11.48 -9.42
C GLY A 40 -0.10 11.76 -8.10
N ARG A 41 -0.26 10.89 -7.11
CA ARG A 41 0.21 11.11 -5.74
C ARG A 41 1.25 10.07 -5.31
N GLU A 42 1.85 10.34 -4.16
CA GLU A 42 2.70 9.35 -3.49
C GLU A 42 1.83 8.29 -2.82
N PHE A 43 2.23 7.03 -3.01
CA PHE A 43 1.65 5.87 -2.35
C PHE A 43 2.66 5.26 -1.40
N HIS A 44 2.17 4.58 -0.37
CA HIS A 44 3.01 3.86 0.58
C HIS A 44 2.74 2.36 0.54
N ILE A 45 3.79 1.58 0.82
CA ILE A 45 3.70 0.15 1.13
C ILE A 45 4.10 -0.01 2.59
N SER A 46 3.23 -0.64 3.38
CA SER A 46 3.51 -0.89 4.78
C SER A 46 4.61 -1.95 4.94
N LEU A 47 5.68 -1.59 5.65
CA LEU A 47 6.78 -2.50 6.01
C LEU A 47 6.65 -3.05 7.44
N GLY A 48 5.72 -2.51 8.22
CA GLY A 48 5.43 -2.86 9.61
C GLY A 48 3.97 -2.59 9.94
N ARG A 49 3.50 -3.17 11.06
CA ARG A 49 2.17 -2.86 11.60
C ARG A 49 2.19 -1.56 12.39
N THR A 50 1.03 -0.95 12.52
CA THR A 50 0.80 0.11 13.51
C THR A 50 0.85 -0.50 14.90
N VAL A 51 1.83 -0.09 15.70
CA VAL A 51 2.05 -0.61 17.05
C VAL A 51 2.22 0.54 18.03
N PRO A 52 1.68 0.43 19.26
CA PRO A 52 1.96 1.40 20.29
C PRO A 52 3.41 1.27 20.75
N ILE A 53 4.11 2.40 20.82
CA ILE A 53 5.49 2.47 21.34
C ILE A 53 5.59 3.51 22.46
N ARG A 54 6.53 3.32 23.37
CA ARG A 54 6.80 4.26 24.45
C ARG A 54 7.81 5.32 24.00
N VAL A 55 7.72 6.53 24.56
CA VAL A 55 8.58 7.67 24.17
C VAL A 55 10.06 7.32 24.22
N HIS A 56 10.51 6.61 25.26
CA HIS A 56 11.91 6.20 25.40
C HIS A 56 12.37 5.17 24.35
N GLN A 57 11.45 4.51 23.64
CA GLN A 57 11.79 3.56 22.57
C GLN A 57 12.03 4.27 21.23
N ILE A 58 11.53 5.50 21.05
CA ILE A 58 11.51 6.21 19.76
C ILE A 58 12.91 6.33 19.16
N ASP A 59 13.85 6.93 19.91
CA ASP A 59 15.19 7.21 19.39
C ASP A 59 15.94 5.93 19.04
N SER A 60 15.79 4.89 19.87
CA SER A 60 16.38 3.57 19.61
C SER A 60 15.78 2.93 18.35
N ILE A 61 14.45 2.91 18.21
CA ILE A 61 13.79 2.34 17.03
C ILE A 61 14.24 3.05 15.76
N VAL A 62 14.19 4.39 15.75
CA VAL A 62 14.58 5.19 14.58
C VAL A 62 16.04 4.94 14.22
N THR A 63 16.94 4.96 15.21
CA THR A 63 18.38 4.72 14.98
C THR A 63 18.63 3.33 14.40
N MET A 64 17.99 2.30 14.94
CA MET A 64 18.15 0.92 14.47
C MET A 64 17.56 0.71 13.08
N LEU A 65 16.41 1.32 12.78
CA LEU A 65 15.83 1.33 11.44
C LEU A 65 16.79 1.99 10.45
N CYS A 66 17.34 3.16 10.76
CA CYS A 66 18.35 3.82 9.92
C CYS A 66 19.56 2.90 9.68
N GLN A 67 20.13 2.31 10.72
CA GLN A 67 21.29 1.42 10.59
C GLN A 67 21.02 0.21 9.68
N LYS A 68 19.85 -0.42 9.80
CA LYS A 68 19.48 -1.62 9.03
C LYS A 68 19.02 -1.31 7.61
N LEU A 69 18.42 -0.14 7.38
CA LEU A 69 17.75 0.20 6.12
C LEU A 69 18.43 1.33 5.34
N GLN A 70 19.55 1.89 5.81
CA GLN A 70 20.26 2.97 5.10
C GLN A 70 20.79 2.56 3.71
N PHE A 71 21.23 1.30 3.54
CA PHE A 71 21.90 0.83 2.31
C PHE A 71 20.96 0.12 1.33
N GLN A 72 19.85 0.76 0.98
CA GLN A 72 18.91 0.19 0.01
C GLN A 72 19.34 0.54 -1.42
N LYS A 73 19.45 -0.50 -2.26
CA LYS A 73 19.60 -0.30 -3.70
C LYS A 73 18.30 0.24 -4.27
N ARG A 74 18.38 1.06 -5.32
CA ARG A 74 17.20 1.45 -6.09
C ARG A 74 16.63 0.21 -6.79
N TYR A 75 15.33 -0.01 -6.65
CA TYR A 75 14.61 -1.06 -7.35
C TYR A 75 13.24 -0.56 -7.82
N TRP A 76 12.66 -1.32 -8.73
CA TRP A 76 11.32 -1.08 -9.26
C TRP A 76 10.36 -2.12 -8.67
N ILE A 77 9.12 -1.68 -8.47
CA ILE A 77 8.03 -2.51 -7.99
C ILE A 77 7.05 -2.69 -9.14
N ASP A 78 6.66 -3.94 -9.36
CA ASP A 78 5.59 -4.27 -10.29
C ASP A 78 4.30 -4.56 -9.52
N PHE A 79 3.25 -3.83 -9.91
CA PHE A 79 1.90 -4.07 -9.43
C PHE A 79 1.14 -4.86 -10.48
N ASN A 80 0.67 -6.05 -10.13
CA ASN A 80 0.11 -6.99 -11.11
C ASN A 80 -1.25 -7.55 -10.71
N LYS A 81 -1.71 -7.27 -9.49
CA LYS A 81 -2.92 -7.87 -8.96
C LYS A 81 -3.78 -6.85 -8.23
N TRP A 82 -5.03 -6.71 -8.68
CA TRP A 82 -6.08 -6.05 -7.92
C TRP A 82 -6.51 -6.93 -6.75
N GLU A 83 -6.66 -6.33 -5.57
CA GLU A 83 -7.07 -7.06 -4.38
C GLU A 83 -7.86 -6.17 -3.43
N VAL A 84 -8.70 -6.80 -2.61
CA VAL A 84 -9.42 -6.16 -1.51
C VAL A 84 -8.79 -6.55 -0.18
N PHE A 85 -8.30 -5.56 0.57
CA PHE A 85 -7.79 -5.73 1.93
C PHE A 85 -8.73 -5.15 2.96
N ILE A 86 -8.59 -5.60 4.20
CA ILE A 86 -9.36 -5.13 5.35
C ILE A 86 -8.33 -4.79 6.44
N ASN A 87 -8.53 -3.68 7.14
CA ASN A 87 -7.68 -3.37 8.28
C ASN A 87 -7.94 -4.30 9.47
N ASP A 88 -7.00 -4.30 10.41
CA ASP A 88 -6.99 -5.21 11.56
C ASP A 88 -8.26 -5.11 12.44
N ASP A 89 -8.82 -3.91 12.60
CA ASP A 89 -10.03 -3.66 13.40
C ASP A 89 -11.34 -3.86 12.62
N ARG A 90 -11.25 -4.20 11.32
CA ARG A 90 -12.39 -4.43 10.40
C ARG A 90 -13.31 -3.23 10.22
N THR A 91 -12.82 -2.02 10.49
CA THR A 91 -13.59 -0.78 10.29
C THR A 91 -13.47 -0.22 8.87
N ARG A 92 -12.51 -0.70 8.07
CA ARG A 92 -12.26 -0.23 6.70
C ARG A 92 -11.89 -1.35 5.75
N THR A 93 -12.40 -1.24 4.53
CA THR A 93 -12.07 -2.12 3.40
C THR A 93 -11.37 -1.30 2.32
N PHE A 94 -10.28 -1.81 1.74
CA PHE A 94 -9.40 -1.09 0.82
C PHE A 94 -9.35 -1.77 -0.55
N LEU A 95 -9.49 -0.98 -1.62
CA LEU A 95 -9.10 -1.38 -2.97
C LEU A 95 -7.60 -1.14 -3.15
N SER A 96 -6.87 -2.18 -3.50
CA SER A 96 -5.41 -2.15 -3.50
C SER A 96 -4.80 -2.81 -4.74
N LEU A 97 -3.54 -2.46 -4.97
CA LEU A 97 -2.67 -3.15 -5.90
C LEU A 97 -1.60 -3.92 -5.13
N GLU A 98 -1.65 -5.24 -5.23
CA GLU A 98 -0.71 -6.16 -4.59
C GLU A 98 0.54 -6.38 -5.46
N VAL A 99 1.70 -6.41 -4.80
CA VAL A 99 3.00 -6.73 -5.37
C VAL A 99 3.21 -8.23 -5.28
N VAL A 100 3.29 -8.90 -6.42
CA VAL A 100 3.42 -10.38 -6.49
C VAL A 100 4.70 -10.84 -7.17
N THR A 101 5.40 -9.97 -7.91
CA THR A 101 6.62 -10.32 -8.65
C THR A 101 7.74 -9.29 -8.42
N GLY A 102 7.88 -8.30 -9.31
CA GLY A 102 8.96 -7.32 -9.28
C GLY A 102 8.99 -6.50 -7.99
N GLY A 103 10.12 -6.48 -7.30
CA GLY A 103 10.33 -5.75 -6.04
C GLY A 103 9.89 -6.50 -4.78
N LEU A 104 9.17 -7.62 -4.89
CA LEU A 104 8.74 -8.41 -3.73
C LEU A 104 9.91 -8.91 -2.86
N PRO A 105 11.02 -9.44 -3.42
CA PRO A 105 12.16 -9.87 -2.61
C PRO A 105 12.81 -8.73 -1.80
N GLU A 106 12.93 -7.54 -2.40
CA GLU A 106 13.47 -6.35 -1.76
C GLU A 106 12.56 -5.88 -0.62
N ILE A 107 11.26 -5.77 -0.86
CA ILE A 107 10.28 -5.41 0.18
C ILE A 107 10.28 -6.44 1.31
N THR A 108 10.36 -7.74 1.00
CA THR A 108 10.38 -8.80 2.00
C THR A 108 11.61 -8.67 2.92
N LYS A 109 12.79 -8.37 2.37
CA LYS A 109 13.99 -8.09 3.16
C LYS A 109 13.81 -6.86 4.06
N GLN A 110 13.14 -5.82 3.55
CA GLN A 110 12.85 -4.62 4.33
C GLN A 110 11.89 -4.92 5.49
N ILE A 111 10.83 -5.71 5.26
CA ILE A 111 9.91 -6.18 6.31
C ILE A 111 10.67 -7.00 7.36
N GLN A 112 11.57 -7.88 6.95
CA GLN A 112 12.40 -8.66 7.88
C GLN A 112 13.29 -7.77 8.75
N ALA A 113 13.93 -6.77 8.16
CA ALA A 113 14.73 -5.80 8.90
C ALA A 113 13.89 -5.00 9.92
N VAL A 114 12.66 -4.61 9.56
CA VAL A 114 11.71 -3.97 10.50
C VAL A 114 11.31 -4.94 11.62
N ASN A 115 11.00 -6.21 11.30
CA ASN A 115 10.65 -7.22 12.29
C ASN A 115 11.77 -7.46 13.30
N GLU A 116 13.04 -7.43 12.88
CA GLU A 116 14.19 -7.53 13.79
C GLU A 116 14.24 -6.37 14.79
N VAL A 117 13.98 -5.14 14.35
CA VAL A 117 13.88 -3.98 15.25
C VAL A 117 12.69 -4.14 16.20
N TYR A 118 11.54 -4.55 15.68
CA TYR A 118 10.34 -4.75 16.48
C TYR A 118 10.55 -5.80 17.59
N LYS A 119 11.21 -6.93 17.27
CA LYS A 119 11.58 -7.95 18.26
C LYS A 119 12.41 -7.40 19.41
N LEU A 120 13.44 -6.60 19.10
CA LEU A 120 14.33 -6.01 20.10
C LEU A 120 13.62 -5.01 21.03
N HIS A 121 12.48 -4.49 20.59
CA HIS A 121 11.62 -3.60 21.37
C HIS A 121 10.36 -4.28 21.94
N ASN A 122 10.26 -5.62 21.85
CA ASN A 122 9.08 -6.41 22.25
C ASN A 122 7.78 -5.93 21.59
N LEU A 123 7.87 -5.53 20.32
CA LEU A 123 6.73 -5.11 19.49
C LEU A 123 6.28 -6.27 18.59
N PRO A 124 4.97 -6.36 18.27
CA PRO A 124 4.48 -7.42 17.41
C PRO A 124 4.99 -7.22 15.98
N GLU A 125 5.55 -8.30 15.42
CA GLU A 125 6.03 -8.36 14.03
C GLU A 125 4.91 -8.08 13.01
N PHE A 126 5.33 -7.94 11.75
CA PHE A 126 4.42 -7.90 10.61
C PHE A 126 3.63 -9.20 10.43
N TYR A 127 2.71 -9.22 9.46
CA TYR A 127 1.88 -10.39 9.16
C TYR A 127 2.74 -11.61 8.80
N LYS A 128 2.32 -12.81 9.24
CA LYS A 128 3.01 -14.08 8.96
C LYS A 128 3.19 -14.33 7.45
N ASP A 129 2.15 -13.99 6.68
CA ASP A 129 2.16 -14.01 5.22
C ASP A 129 2.10 -12.55 4.73
N PRO A 130 3.26 -11.88 4.53
CA PRO A 130 3.29 -10.50 4.10
C PRO A 130 2.75 -10.38 2.68
N ARG A 131 1.76 -9.50 2.50
CA ARG A 131 1.18 -9.18 1.19
C ARG A 131 1.39 -7.70 0.89
N PRO A 132 2.58 -7.29 0.39
CA PRO A 132 2.85 -5.88 0.13
C PRO A 132 1.91 -5.31 -0.92
N HIS A 133 1.35 -4.14 -0.65
CA HIS A 133 0.38 -3.50 -1.53
C HIS A 133 0.36 -1.99 -1.33
N ILE A 134 -0.17 -1.27 -2.32
CA ILE A 134 -0.59 0.12 -2.18
C ILE A 134 -2.12 0.18 -2.12
N SER A 135 -2.67 1.03 -1.27
CA SER A 135 -4.12 1.28 -1.21
C SER A 135 -4.50 2.49 -2.06
N LEU A 136 -5.50 2.32 -2.93
CA LEU A 136 -5.99 3.36 -3.84
C LEU A 136 -7.25 4.03 -3.29
N ALA A 137 -8.22 3.22 -2.86
CA ALA A 137 -9.50 3.69 -2.32
C ALA A 137 -9.91 2.85 -1.11
N TRP A 138 -10.81 3.38 -0.29
CA TRP A 138 -11.31 2.73 0.91
C TRP A 138 -12.81 2.96 1.10
N ALA A 139 -13.48 2.05 1.81
CA ALA A 139 -14.88 2.16 2.23
C ALA A 139 -15.00 1.87 3.73
N LEU A 140 -16.02 2.44 4.37
CA LEU A 140 -16.36 2.16 5.76
C LEU A 140 -16.92 0.74 5.93
N GLY A 141 -16.50 0.08 7.00
CA GLY A 141 -16.95 -1.24 7.42
C GLY A 141 -16.38 -2.41 6.62
N HIS A 142 -16.88 -3.59 6.95
CA HIS A 142 -16.53 -4.86 6.31
C HIS A 142 -17.46 -5.15 5.12
N VAL A 143 -17.19 -4.52 3.99
CA VAL A 143 -17.92 -4.72 2.71
C VAL A 143 -17.22 -5.73 1.79
N SER A 144 -16.28 -6.51 2.32
CA SER A 144 -15.34 -7.32 1.55
C SER A 144 -15.97 -8.42 0.69
N GLY A 145 -17.11 -9.01 1.10
CA GLY A 145 -17.73 -10.13 0.40
C GLY A 145 -18.26 -9.76 -0.99
N SER A 146 -19.07 -8.71 -1.09
CA SER A 146 -19.55 -8.19 -2.36
C SER A 146 -18.44 -7.48 -3.14
N PHE A 147 -17.61 -6.70 -2.44
CA PHE A 147 -16.54 -5.94 -3.07
C PHE A 147 -15.51 -6.84 -3.76
N LYS A 148 -15.07 -7.91 -3.09
CA LYS A 148 -14.11 -8.85 -3.67
C LYS A 148 -14.66 -9.51 -4.94
N LYS A 149 -15.93 -9.90 -4.94
CA LYS A 149 -16.59 -10.47 -6.13
C LYS A 149 -16.57 -9.48 -7.30
N VAL A 150 -16.87 -8.21 -7.05
CA VAL A 150 -16.83 -7.15 -8.08
C VAL A 150 -15.42 -6.99 -8.64
N VAL A 151 -14.41 -6.89 -7.77
CA VAL A 151 -13.00 -6.76 -8.19
C VAL A 151 -12.54 -7.97 -9.00
N GLU A 152 -12.88 -9.19 -8.58
CA GLU A 152 -12.56 -10.42 -9.31
C GLU A 152 -13.26 -10.48 -10.67
N GLN A 153 -14.53 -10.08 -10.75
CA GLN A 153 -15.29 -10.02 -12.01
C GLN A 153 -14.69 -8.99 -12.96
N GLU A 154 -14.41 -7.78 -12.50
CA GLU A 154 -13.82 -6.72 -13.32
C GLU A 154 -12.43 -7.11 -13.82
N THR A 155 -11.62 -7.75 -12.97
CA THR A 155 -10.27 -8.21 -13.36
C THR A 155 -10.34 -9.26 -14.48
N LYS A 156 -11.33 -10.16 -14.44
CA LYS A 156 -11.56 -11.17 -15.50
C LYS A 156 -12.08 -10.53 -16.79
N SER A 157 -12.96 -9.54 -16.67
CA SER A 157 -13.62 -8.86 -17.80
C SER A 157 -12.69 -7.87 -18.53
N SER A 158 -11.74 -7.25 -17.83
CA SER A 158 -10.87 -6.22 -18.40
C SER A 158 -9.74 -6.76 -19.28
N GLY A 159 -9.78 -8.04 -19.69
CA GLY A 159 -8.72 -8.67 -20.46
C GLY A 159 -7.40 -8.83 -19.69
N PHE A 160 -7.43 -8.71 -18.36
CA PHE A 160 -6.34 -9.09 -17.45
C PHE A 160 -6.28 -10.63 -17.38
N ARG A 161 -6.22 -11.27 -18.55
CA ARG A 161 -6.16 -12.71 -18.72
C ARG A 161 -4.78 -13.19 -18.32
N GLY A 162 -4.66 -13.68 -17.09
CA GLY A 162 -3.98 -14.94 -16.73
C GLY A 162 -2.51 -15.12 -17.12
N SER A 163 -1.85 -14.14 -17.70
CA SER A 163 -0.40 -14.11 -17.85
C SER A 163 0.16 -13.48 -16.58
N LEU A 164 1.05 -14.19 -15.88
CA LEU A 164 1.87 -13.65 -14.79
C LEU A 164 2.61 -12.34 -15.17
N GLN A 165 2.60 -11.98 -16.46
CA GLN A 165 3.28 -10.86 -17.09
C GLN A 165 2.39 -9.62 -17.36
N SER A 166 1.07 -9.64 -17.13
CA SER A 166 0.26 -8.42 -17.27
C SER A 166 0.48 -7.49 -16.07
N ARG A 167 1.40 -6.55 -16.22
CA ARG A 167 1.73 -5.50 -15.25
C ARG A 167 0.72 -4.36 -15.34
N ILE A 168 0.08 -4.00 -14.21
CA ILE A 168 -0.88 -2.89 -14.12
C ILE A 168 -0.13 -1.56 -14.17
N CYS A 169 0.89 -1.44 -13.33
CA CYS A 169 1.82 -0.32 -13.33
C CYS A 169 3.15 -0.75 -12.67
N THR A 170 4.18 0.08 -12.87
CA THR A 170 5.45 -0.05 -12.19
C THR A 170 5.75 1.28 -11.51
N SER A 171 6.32 1.21 -10.31
CA SER A 171 6.82 2.40 -9.62
C SER A 171 8.24 2.20 -9.14
N LYS A 172 9.01 3.27 -9.09
CA LYS A 172 10.35 3.29 -8.51
C LYS A 172 10.23 3.64 -7.04
N VAL A 173 10.92 2.92 -6.17
CA VAL A 173 10.91 3.23 -4.73
C VAL A 173 11.66 4.54 -4.46
N GLY A 174 10.96 5.49 -3.84
CA GLY A 174 11.51 6.81 -3.48
C GLY A 174 12.33 6.80 -2.19
N GLY A 175 11.94 5.99 -1.21
CA GLY A 175 12.60 5.92 0.09
C GLY A 175 11.81 5.10 1.11
N ILE A 176 12.29 5.13 2.34
CA ILE A 176 11.64 4.52 3.51
C ILE A 176 11.47 5.59 4.57
N GLU A 177 10.25 5.67 5.10
CA GLU A 177 9.87 6.58 6.17
C GLU A 177 9.29 5.81 7.35
N CYS A 178 9.53 6.31 8.56
CA CYS A 178 8.93 5.83 9.79
C CYS A 178 8.05 6.93 10.38
N LYS A 179 6.73 6.69 10.44
CA LYS A 179 5.78 7.61 11.05
C LYS A 179 5.55 7.23 12.51
N ILE A 180 5.81 8.18 13.42
CA ILE A 180 5.64 8.02 14.87
C ILE A 180 4.82 9.21 15.38
N GLY A 181 3.58 8.95 15.78
CA GLY A 181 2.64 10.00 16.14
C GLY A 181 2.43 10.98 14.98
N ASN A 182 2.71 12.26 15.22
CA ASN A 182 2.64 13.33 14.22
C ASN A 182 3.98 13.62 13.51
N ARG A 183 5.01 12.80 13.75
CA ARG A 183 6.35 12.99 13.17
C ARG A 183 6.63 11.94 12.12
N THR A 184 7.31 12.35 11.06
CA THR A 184 7.85 11.47 10.02
C THR A 184 9.37 11.51 10.09
N HIS A 185 9.99 10.34 10.27
CA HIS A 185 11.43 10.15 10.27
C HIS A 185 11.85 9.52 8.95
N ILE A 186 12.75 10.19 8.22
CA ILE A 186 13.32 9.64 6.99
C ILE A 186 14.38 8.61 7.35
N ILE A 187 14.15 7.36 6.98
CA ILE A 187 15.06 6.24 7.27
C ILE A 187 16.06 6.04 6.13
N CYS A 188 15.57 6.14 4.90
CA CYS A 188 16.39 6.04 3.70
C CYS A 188 15.75 6.89 2.60
N LYS A 189 16.54 7.69 1.90
CA LYS A 189 16.14 8.25 0.62
C LYS A 189 16.87 7.50 -0.46
N SER A 190 16.18 7.13 -1.53
CA SER A 190 16.89 6.82 -2.76
C SER A 190 17.69 8.08 -3.13
N PRO A 191 18.96 7.97 -3.55
CA PRO A 191 19.70 9.14 -4.00
C PRO A 191 18.85 9.86 -5.06
N ASN A 192 18.89 11.19 -5.13
CA ASN A 192 18.13 11.94 -6.14
C ASN A 192 18.65 11.62 -7.56
N GLN A 193 17.79 11.89 -8.56
CA GLN A 193 18.02 11.73 -10.00
C GLN A 193 19.42 12.14 -10.45
#